data_AF-A0A5N6M029-F1
#
_entry.id   AF-A0A5N6M029-F1
#
_cell.length_a   1.000
_cell.length_b   1.000
_cell.length_c   1.000
_cell.angle_alpha   90.00
_cell.angle_beta   90.00
_cell.angle_gamma   90.00
#
_symmetry.space_group_name_H-M   'P 1'
#
loop_
_entity.id
_entity.type
_entity.pdbx_description
1 polymer ?
#
loop_
_entity_poly.entity_id
_entity_poly.type
_entity_poly.pdbx_seq_one_letter_code
_entity_poly.pdbx_strand_id
1 'polypeptide(L)'
;MSDNGSVKNDDNKNQNTSNLEIVNNESSSDELSREVQETLSLSQRHKFWETQPVGQFKDLHDTSLPEGPIEPPTPISEVKQEPYNLPNLYEWVTCDMNSKETCAELYKLPDSPLTPGFRKMELRDIPAVTRLLRAYLLEFVVAPDFDELDVEHWILPKEEVVDSYVVESPESHEITDFCSFYTLPSSILGHPTHSILKAAYSYYNVSTKTPLIQLMNDALIAAKQKDFDVFNALDVMHNETFLKELKYGPGDGKLHYYLYNYRTNQILKPWELGLVLL
;
A
#
# COMPACT_ATOMS: atom_id res chain seq x y z
N MET A 1 -50.11 20.87 73.32
CA MET A 1 -49.18 19.79 72.93
C MET A 1 -48.43 20.35 71.71
N SER A 2 -47.48 21.28 71.86
CA SER A 2 -46.37 21.40 72.85
C SER A 2 -45.28 20.35 72.57
N ASP A 3 -43.99 20.69 72.52
CA ASP A 3 -43.34 21.99 72.76
C ASP A 3 -42.01 22.16 71.97
N ASN A 4 -41.35 23.30 72.15
CA ASN A 4 -40.02 23.63 71.64
C ASN A 4 -38.89 22.88 72.39
N GLY A 5 -37.70 22.83 71.78
CA GLY A 5 -36.46 22.44 72.46
C GLY A 5 -35.23 22.62 71.56
N SER A 6 -34.13 23.16 72.08
CA SER A 6 -32.92 23.45 71.29
C SER A 6 -31.65 23.53 72.15
N VAL A 7 -30.49 23.55 71.48
CA VAL A 7 -29.20 24.12 71.97
C VAL A 7 -28.33 23.29 72.96
N LYS A 8 -27.27 22.67 72.38
CA LYS A 8 -25.81 22.80 72.71
C LYS A 8 -25.10 22.06 73.89
N ASN A 9 -23.90 21.54 73.53
CA ASN A 9 -22.55 21.67 74.18
C ASN A 9 -22.31 21.06 75.58
N ASP A 10 -21.09 20.72 76.07
CA ASP A 10 -19.70 20.45 75.57
C ASP A 10 -19.00 19.59 76.69
N ASP A 11 -17.73 19.15 76.76
CA ASP A 11 -16.45 19.24 76.01
C ASP A 11 -15.63 17.95 76.32
N ASN A 12 -14.78 17.45 75.40
CA ASN A 12 -13.33 17.26 75.66
C ASN A 12 -12.57 16.63 74.47
N LYS A 13 -11.89 17.51 73.72
CA LYS A 13 -10.46 17.42 73.34
C LYS A 13 -9.82 16.03 73.13
N ASN A 14 -9.23 15.86 71.95
CA ASN A 14 -7.78 16.07 71.87
C ASN A 14 -7.32 16.56 70.48
N GLN A 15 -6.18 17.23 70.43
CA GLN A 15 -5.60 17.79 69.21
C GLN A 15 -4.51 16.88 68.64
N ASN A 16 -4.46 16.70 67.33
CA ASN A 16 -3.25 17.00 66.55
C ASN A 16 -3.49 16.94 65.03
N THR A 17 -2.83 17.82 64.31
CA THR A 17 -2.76 17.85 62.84
C THR A 17 -1.48 17.19 62.36
N SER A 18 -1.57 16.23 61.45
CA SER A 18 -0.43 15.74 60.66
C SER A 18 -0.89 15.35 59.26
N ASN A 19 -0.08 15.70 58.26
CA ASN A 19 -0.40 15.54 56.84
C ASN A 19 -0.73 14.09 56.47
N LEU A 20 -1.73 13.93 55.58
CA LEU A 20 -1.85 12.75 54.73
C LEU A 20 -1.40 13.15 53.33
N GLU A 21 -0.18 12.77 52.98
CA GLU A 21 0.37 12.99 51.64
C GLU A 21 -0.30 12.01 50.65
N ILE A 22 -0.73 12.52 49.50
CA ILE A 22 -1.23 11.68 48.41
C ILE A 22 0.00 11.10 47.71
N VAL A 23 0.34 9.85 48.05
CA VAL A 23 1.38 9.10 47.35
C VAL A 23 0.84 8.63 46.00
N ASN A 24 1.36 9.21 44.92
CA ASN A 24 1.06 8.75 43.55
C ASN A 24 1.60 7.33 43.35
N ASN A 25 0.70 6.34 43.26
CA ASN A 25 1.08 4.94 43.07
C ASN A 25 1.11 4.56 41.57
N GLU A 26 1.96 5.24 40.80
CA GLU A 26 2.05 5.10 39.34
C GLU A 26 2.68 3.77 38.87
N SER A 27 3.31 2.97 39.75
CA SER A 27 3.91 1.69 39.34
C SER A 27 2.87 0.65 38.88
N SER A 28 1.68 0.66 39.48
CA SER A 28 0.73 -0.45 39.42
C SER A 28 0.09 -0.67 38.04
N SER A 29 0.06 0.34 37.15
CA SER A 29 -0.42 0.16 35.77
C SER A 29 0.62 -0.49 34.88
N ASP A 30 1.89 -0.14 35.07
CA ASP A 30 3.00 -0.56 34.23
C ASP A 30 3.49 -1.95 34.66
N GLU A 31 3.45 -2.25 35.95
CA GLU A 31 3.62 -3.60 36.49
C GLU A 31 2.54 -4.55 35.96
N LEU A 32 1.25 -4.16 36.00
CA LEU A 32 0.16 -4.98 35.47
C LEU A 32 0.24 -5.14 33.94
N SER A 33 0.66 -4.10 33.23
CA SER A 33 0.86 -4.17 31.77
C SER A 33 2.00 -5.12 31.40
N ARG A 34 3.12 -5.10 32.16
CA ARG A 34 4.22 -6.06 32.02
C ARG A 34 3.78 -7.48 32.34
N GLU A 35 3.06 -7.70 33.44
CA GLU A 35 2.58 -9.03 33.84
C GLU A 35 1.61 -9.64 32.81
N VAL A 36 0.73 -8.82 32.21
CA VAL A 36 -0.10 -9.22 31.06
C VAL A 36 0.75 -9.53 29.83
N GLN A 37 1.79 -8.77 29.55
CA GLN A 37 2.65 -8.96 28.37
C GLN A 37 3.58 -10.19 28.51
N GLU A 38 4.06 -10.50 29.73
CA GLU A 38 4.78 -11.74 30.06
C GLU A 38 3.86 -12.97 30.04
N THR A 39 2.64 -12.88 30.58
CA THR A 39 1.69 -14.01 30.51
C THR A 39 1.21 -14.28 29.08
N LEU A 40 1.12 -13.25 28.23
CA LEU A 40 0.90 -13.43 26.79
C LEU A 40 2.11 -14.07 26.08
N SER A 41 3.35 -13.65 26.35
CA SER A 41 4.54 -14.26 25.73
C SER A 41 4.75 -15.72 26.16
N LEU A 42 4.46 -16.04 27.43
CA LEU A 42 4.42 -17.42 27.95
C LEU A 42 3.42 -18.31 27.21
N SER A 43 2.34 -17.76 26.67
CA SER A 43 1.26 -18.52 26.02
C SER A 43 1.59 -19.02 24.60
N GLN A 44 2.63 -18.48 23.95
CA GLN A 44 2.97 -18.76 22.55
C GLN A 44 4.38 -19.35 22.32
N ARG A 45 4.91 -20.10 23.29
CA ARG A 45 6.15 -20.91 23.12
C ARG A 45 5.98 -21.99 22.05
N HIS A 46 6.24 -21.63 20.80
CA HIS A 46 6.07 -22.51 19.65
C HIS A 46 7.26 -23.47 19.54
N LYS A 47 7.03 -24.76 19.79
CA LYS A 47 8.06 -25.82 19.90
C LYS A 47 9.07 -25.92 18.75
N PHE A 48 8.74 -25.38 17.57
CA PHE A 48 9.65 -25.30 16.42
C PHE A 48 10.47 -24.00 16.39
N TRP A 49 9.90 -22.85 16.78
CA TRP A 49 10.62 -21.58 16.78
C TRP A 49 11.64 -21.50 17.93
N GLU A 50 11.30 -22.07 19.09
CA GLU A 50 12.19 -22.26 20.25
C GLU A 50 13.44 -23.12 19.95
N THR A 51 13.53 -23.74 18.77
CA THR A 51 14.70 -24.51 18.31
C THR A 51 15.37 -23.94 17.05
N GLN A 52 14.86 -22.85 16.47
CA GLN A 52 15.50 -22.19 15.33
C GLN A 52 16.61 -21.22 15.78
N PRO A 53 17.67 -21.02 14.97
CA PRO A 53 18.76 -20.07 15.26
C PRO A 53 18.36 -18.62 14.95
N VAL A 54 17.21 -18.20 15.46
CA VAL A 54 16.66 -16.83 15.37
C VAL A 54 16.46 -16.26 16.79
N GLY A 55 16.37 -14.94 16.91
CA GLY A 55 16.13 -14.29 18.21
C GLY A 55 14.84 -14.78 18.87
N GLN A 56 14.92 -15.18 20.13
CA GLN A 56 13.84 -15.85 20.86
C GLN A 56 13.01 -14.87 21.69
N PHE A 57 11.81 -15.29 22.09
CA PHE A 57 10.94 -14.46 22.96
C PHE A 57 11.56 -14.18 24.34
N LYS A 58 12.49 -15.02 24.80
CA LYS A 58 13.29 -14.81 26.03
C LYS A 58 14.40 -13.75 25.86
N ASP A 59 14.78 -13.45 24.61
CA ASP A 59 15.87 -12.54 24.24
C ASP A 59 15.36 -11.11 24.00
N LEU A 60 14.02 -10.92 24.04
CA LEU A 60 13.39 -9.61 23.94
C LEU A 60 13.89 -8.69 25.06
N HIS A 61 14.42 -7.53 24.66
CA HIS A 61 15.05 -6.52 25.52
C HIS A 61 16.45 -6.85 26.07
N ASP A 62 17.09 -7.96 25.69
CA ASP A 62 18.51 -8.18 26.01
C ASP A 62 19.43 -7.39 25.07
N THR A 63 19.75 -6.16 25.46
CA THR A 63 20.67 -5.27 24.74
C THR A 63 22.15 -5.64 24.90
N SER A 64 22.48 -6.78 25.54
CA SER A 64 23.85 -7.33 25.58
C SER A 64 24.15 -8.28 24.42
N LEU A 65 23.14 -8.67 23.64
CA LEU A 65 23.31 -9.54 22.49
C LEU A 65 24.05 -8.83 21.34
N PRO A 66 24.94 -9.53 20.60
CA PRO A 66 25.71 -8.93 19.53
C PRO A 66 24.84 -8.67 18.29
N GLU A 67 24.43 -7.42 18.09
CA GLU A 67 23.84 -6.98 16.83
C GLU A 67 24.88 -7.07 15.69
N GLY A 68 24.48 -7.65 14.56
CA GLY A 68 25.35 -7.85 13.40
C GLY A 68 24.62 -8.50 12.23
N PRO A 69 25.27 -8.62 11.06
CA PRO A 69 24.68 -9.29 9.91
C PRO A 69 24.63 -10.81 10.14
N ILE A 70 23.57 -11.46 9.68
CA ILE A 70 23.33 -12.92 9.85
C ILE A 70 24.47 -13.75 9.22
N GLU A 71 25.01 -13.27 8.10
CA GLU A 71 26.22 -13.78 7.47
C GLU A 71 27.24 -12.62 7.35
N PRO A 72 28.52 -12.82 7.69
CA PRO A 72 29.54 -11.79 7.48
C PRO A 72 29.75 -11.56 5.97
N PRO A 73 30.13 -10.35 5.52
CA PRO A 73 30.34 -10.06 4.10
C PRO A 73 31.33 -11.03 3.45
N THR A 74 30.84 -11.83 2.50
CA THR A 74 31.63 -12.87 1.82
C THR A 74 32.87 -12.25 1.16
N PRO A 75 34.10 -12.70 1.49
CA PRO A 75 35.30 -12.23 0.83
C PRO A 75 35.21 -12.43 -0.68
N ILE A 76 35.73 -11.48 -1.47
CA ILE A 76 35.68 -11.54 -2.95
C ILE A 76 36.33 -12.84 -3.48
N SER A 77 37.31 -13.39 -2.76
CA SER A 77 37.95 -14.69 -3.03
C SER A 77 37.05 -15.92 -2.85
N GLU A 78 35.97 -15.80 -2.07
CA GLU A 78 34.98 -16.87 -1.83
C GLU A 78 33.75 -16.73 -2.74
N VAL A 79 33.50 -15.53 -3.29
CA VAL A 79 32.53 -15.32 -4.37
C VAL A 79 33.03 -16.03 -5.63
N LYS A 80 32.17 -16.81 -6.29
CA LYS A 80 32.53 -17.57 -7.50
C LYS A 80 32.91 -16.63 -8.64
N GLN A 81 34.17 -16.69 -9.06
CA GLN A 81 34.73 -15.80 -10.11
C GLN A 81 34.23 -16.15 -11.53
N GLU A 82 33.83 -17.39 -11.77
CA GLU A 82 33.25 -17.84 -13.04
C GLU A 82 31.72 -17.89 -12.94
N PRO A 83 30.95 -17.46 -13.95
CA PRO A 83 29.49 -17.55 -13.94
C PRO A 83 28.94 -18.97 -13.76
N TYR A 84 27.67 -19.12 -13.39
CA TYR A 84 27.02 -20.43 -13.32
C TYR A 84 26.84 -21.04 -14.72
N ASN A 85 26.87 -22.37 -14.83
CA ASN A 85 26.73 -23.03 -16.12
C ASN A 85 25.32 -22.83 -16.69
N LEU A 86 25.23 -22.17 -17.84
CA LEU A 86 24.00 -22.06 -18.63
C LEU A 86 23.93 -23.16 -19.71
N PRO A 87 22.74 -23.47 -20.26
CA PRO A 87 22.64 -24.27 -21.48
C PRO A 87 23.30 -23.53 -22.65
N ASN A 88 23.91 -24.25 -23.60
CA ASN A 88 24.75 -23.73 -24.70
C ASN A 88 24.11 -22.71 -25.67
N LEU A 89 22.85 -22.31 -25.46
CA LEU A 89 22.11 -21.30 -26.22
C LEU A 89 21.93 -19.98 -25.46
N TYR A 90 22.43 -19.88 -24.22
CA TYR A 90 22.33 -18.71 -23.36
C TYR A 90 23.71 -18.31 -22.84
N GLU A 91 23.95 -17.01 -22.74
CA GLU A 91 25.12 -16.40 -22.10
C GLU A 91 24.70 -15.48 -20.95
N TRP A 92 25.63 -15.20 -20.03
CA TRP A 92 25.41 -14.20 -18.99
C TRP A 92 25.75 -12.81 -19.55
N VAL A 93 24.74 -11.95 -19.65
CA VAL A 93 24.89 -10.55 -20.03
C VAL A 93 24.66 -9.64 -18.82
N THR A 94 25.46 -8.59 -18.71
CA THR A 94 25.24 -7.51 -17.74
C THR A 94 24.54 -6.35 -18.46
N CYS A 95 23.29 -6.09 -18.12
CA CYS A 95 22.54 -4.98 -18.69
C CYS A 95 23.05 -3.63 -18.13
N ASP A 96 23.66 -2.79 -18.97
CA ASP A 96 23.97 -1.42 -18.60
C ASP A 96 22.72 -0.54 -18.69
N MET A 97 22.11 -0.25 -17.54
CA MET A 97 20.94 0.61 -17.44
C MET A 97 21.21 2.09 -17.78
N ASN A 98 22.47 2.46 -18.06
CA ASN A 98 22.83 3.78 -18.60
C ASN A 98 22.80 3.80 -20.14
N SER A 99 22.82 2.64 -20.81
CA SER A 99 22.63 2.55 -22.26
C SER A 99 21.16 2.81 -22.62
N LYS A 100 20.94 3.68 -23.60
CA LYS A 100 19.60 3.95 -24.16
C LYS A 100 19.08 2.74 -24.90
N GLU A 101 19.97 1.99 -25.52
CA GLU A 101 19.71 0.81 -26.33
C GLU A 101 19.22 -0.34 -25.44
N THR A 102 19.95 -0.65 -24.35
CA THR A 102 19.55 -1.65 -23.35
C THR A 102 18.24 -1.28 -22.65
N CYS A 103 18.04 -0.01 -22.29
CA CYS A 103 16.77 0.44 -21.71
C CYS A 103 15.60 0.37 -22.71
N ALA A 104 15.81 0.74 -23.97
CA ALA A 104 14.79 0.65 -25.01
C ALA A 104 14.41 -0.80 -25.35
N GLU A 105 15.34 -1.75 -25.23
CA GLU A 105 15.07 -3.18 -25.34
C GLU A 105 14.32 -3.71 -24.11
N LEU A 106 14.82 -3.45 -22.90
CA LEU A 106 14.25 -4.00 -21.66
C LEU A 106 12.83 -3.50 -21.39
N TYR A 107 12.53 -2.24 -21.71
CA TYR A 107 11.21 -1.62 -21.51
C TYR A 107 10.36 -1.57 -22.78
N LYS A 108 10.70 -2.34 -23.83
CA LYS A 108 9.87 -2.41 -25.04
C LYS A 108 8.50 -3.01 -24.74
N LEU A 109 7.46 -2.27 -25.10
CA LEU A 109 6.07 -2.72 -25.11
C LEU A 109 5.63 -3.10 -26.55
N PRO A 110 4.60 -3.95 -26.71
CA PRO A 110 3.92 -4.15 -27.99
C PRO A 110 3.31 -2.87 -28.58
N ASP A 111 3.14 -2.81 -29.90
CA ASP A 111 2.57 -1.65 -30.59
C ASP A 111 1.04 -1.51 -30.39
N SER A 112 0.36 -2.56 -29.89
CA SER A 112 -1.09 -2.59 -29.63
C SER A 112 -1.44 -3.47 -28.42
N PRO A 113 -2.49 -3.13 -27.64
CA PRO A 113 -3.04 -3.99 -26.59
C PRO A 113 -3.33 -5.42 -27.08
N LEU A 114 -3.14 -6.40 -26.18
CA LEU A 114 -3.23 -7.82 -26.51
C LEU A 114 -4.61 -8.43 -26.19
N THR A 115 -5.34 -7.88 -25.22
CA THR A 115 -6.66 -8.40 -24.82
C THR A 115 -7.72 -8.13 -25.90
N PRO A 116 -8.38 -9.16 -26.46
CA PRO A 116 -9.47 -8.97 -27.42
C PRO A 116 -10.62 -8.17 -26.82
N GLY A 117 -11.13 -7.18 -27.55
CA GLY A 117 -12.20 -6.30 -27.07
C GLY A 117 -11.74 -5.16 -26.16
N PHE A 118 -10.44 -5.02 -25.87
CA PHE A 118 -9.88 -3.83 -25.21
C PHE A 118 -10.08 -2.59 -26.10
N ARG A 119 -10.90 -1.64 -25.62
CA ARG A 119 -11.19 -0.38 -26.32
C ARG A 119 -11.32 0.77 -25.34
N LYS A 120 -11.30 2.01 -25.85
CA LYS A 120 -11.57 3.20 -25.04
C LYS A 120 -13.01 3.14 -24.49
N MET A 121 -13.20 3.59 -23.25
CA MET A 121 -14.52 3.71 -22.63
C MET A 121 -15.36 4.80 -23.33
N GLU A 122 -16.64 4.53 -23.51
CA GLU A 122 -17.65 5.42 -24.08
C GLU A 122 -18.79 5.68 -23.08
N LEU A 123 -19.59 6.73 -23.34
CA LEU A 123 -20.72 7.14 -22.47
C LEU A 123 -21.71 5.98 -22.20
N ARG A 124 -21.91 5.07 -23.16
CA ARG A 124 -22.80 3.90 -23.00
C ARG A 124 -22.31 2.86 -21.99
N ASP A 125 -21.02 2.88 -21.65
CA ASP A 125 -20.41 1.89 -20.76
C ASP A 125 -20.56 2.25 -19.27
N ILE A 126 -20.96 3.49 -18.95
CA ILE A 126 -21.03 4.02 -17.58
C ILE A 126 -21.79 3.10 -16.61
N PRO A 127 -23.01 2.58 -16.90
CA PRO A 127 -23.72 1.71 -15.96
C PRO A 127 -22.97 0.38 -15.70
N ALA A 128 -22.26 -0.14 -16.70
CA ALA A 128 -21.49 -1.37 -16.57
C ALA A 128 -20.18 -1.14 -15.79
N VAL A 129 -19.46 -0.04 -16.07
CA VAL A 129 -18.26 0.37 -15.33
C VAL A 129 -18.61 0.70 -13.88
N THR A 130 -19.71 1.41 -13.62
CA THR A 130 -20.20 1.71 -12.26
C THR A 130 -20.50 0.42 -11.48
N ARG A 131 -21.19 -0.54 -12.11
CA ARG A 131 -21.45 -1.86 -11.51
C ARG A 131 -20.16 -2.62 -11.17
N LEU A 132 -19.16 -2.60 -12.05
CA LEU A 132 -17.86 -3.24 -11.84
C LEU A 132 -17.06 -2.54 -10.71
N LEU A 133 -16.98 -1.21 -10.76
CA LEU A 133 -16.23 -0.40 -9.80
C LEU A 133 -16.80 -0.52 -8.38
N ARG A 134 -18.11 -0.39 -8.21
CA ARG A 134 -18.76 -0.58 -6.89
C ARG A 134 -18.60 -1.99 -6.36
N ALA A 135 -18.73 -3.01 -7.22
CA ALA A 135 -18.55 -4.40 -6.80
C ALA A 135 -17.11 -4.67 -6.30
N TYR A 136 -16.11 -4.11 -6.97
CA TYR A 136 -14.71 -4.19 -6.57
C TYR A 136 -14.39 -3.40 -5.30
N LEU A 137 -14.89 -2.15 -5.20
CA LEU A 137 -14.56 -1.27 -4.08
C LEU A 137 -15.16 -1.72 -2.73
N LEU A 138 -16.20 -2.57 -2.76
CA LEU A 138 -16.75 -3.26 -1.58
C LEU A 138 -15.79 -4.29 -0.96
N GLU A 139 -14.67 -4.64 -1.62
CA GLU A 139 -13.63 -5.52 -1.06
C GLU A 139 -12.73 -4.80 -0.05
N PHE A 140 -12.72 -3.45 -0.02
CA PHE A 140 -11.81 -2.63 0.78
C PHE A 140 -12.46 -2.02 2.03
N VAL A 141 -11.63 -1.71 3.04
CA VAL A 141 -12.09 -1.19 4.34
C VAL A 141 -12.40 0.31 4.27
N VAL A 142 -11.72 1.04 3.38
CA VAL A 142 -12.00 2.45 3.06
C VAL A 142 -11.94 2.63 1.54
N ALA A 143 -13.07 2.98 0.93
CA ALA A 143 -13.21 3.28 -0.49
C ALA A 143 -14.36 4.28 -0.70
N PRO A 144 -14.39 5.03 -1.81
CA PRO A 144 -15.56 5.80 -2.22
C PRO A 144 -16.67 4.90 -2.78
N ASP A 145 -17.93 5.24 -2.50
CA ASP A 145 -19.10 4.62 -3.14
C ASP A 145 -19.54 5.45 -4.35
N PHE A 146 -18.94 5.17 -5.51
CA PHE A 146 -19.23 5.86 -6.79
C PHE A 146 -20.67 5.61 -7.26
N ASP A 147 -21.38 6.66 -7.71
CA ASP A 147 -22.56 6.51 -8.58
C ASP A 147 -22.27 6.73 -10.08
N GLU A 148 -23.28 6.68 -10.94
CA GLU A 148 -23.11 6.85 -12.38
C GLU A 148 -22.68 8.28 -12.78
N LEU A 149 -23.01 9.30 -11.98
CA LEU A 149 -22.56 10.68 -12.17
C LEU A 149 -21.10 10.85 -11.74
N ASP A 150 -20.69 10.21 -10.65
CA ASP A 150 -19.28 10.17 -10.25
C ASP A 150 -18.43 9.46 -11.32
N VAL A 151 -18.92 8.37 -11.90
CA VAL A 151 -18.25 7.66 -13.01
C VAL A 151 -18.24 8.49 -14.29
N GLU A 152 -19.31 9.23 -14.61
CA GLU A 152 -19.30 10.22 -15.71
C GLU A 152 -18.27 11.34 -15.48
N HIS A 153 -18.10 11.80 -14.24
CA HIS A 153 -17.21 12.93 -13.92
C HIS A 153 -15.72 12.54 -13.82
N TRP A 154 -15.41 11.44 -13.15
CA TRP A 154 -14.04 11.06 -12.77
C TRP A 154 -13.43 9.97 -13.66
N ILE A 155 -14.25 9.12 -14.29
CA ILE A 155 -13.78 7.93 -15.03
C ILE A 155 -14.00 8.06 -16.55
N LEU A 156 -15.04 8.77 -17.02
CA LEU A 156 -15.26 8.93 -18.45
C LEU A 156 -14.07 9.65 -19.13
N PRO A 157 -13.47 9.10 -20.20
CA PRO A 157 -12.20 9.61 -20.72
C PRO A 157 -12.25 11.07 -21.20
N LYS A 158 -11.33 11.88 -20.68
CA LYS A 158 -11.17 13.30 -21.00
C LYS A 158 -9.73 13.58 -21.40
N GLU A 159 -9.55 14.13 -22.60
CA GLU A 159 -8.24 14.42 -23.20
C GLU A 159 -7.35 15.27 -22.27
N GLU A 160 -6.08 14.88 -22.17
CA GLU A 160 -5.06 15.42 -21.26
C GLU A 160 -5.42 15.44 -19.76
N VAL A 161 -6.47 14.72 -19.33
CA VAL A 161 -6.89 14.61 -17.93
C VAL A 161 -6.97 13.16 -17.46
N VAL A 162 -7.84 12.34 -18.05
CA VAL A 162 -8.03 10.93 -17.67
C VAL A 162 -8.31 10.08 -18.90
N ASP A 163 -7.66 8.92 -18.99
CA ASP A 163 -7.92 7.91 -20.01
C ASP A 163 -8.36 6.61 -19.34
N SER A 164 -9.50 6.09 -19.81
CA SER A 164 -10.12 4.87 -19.31
C SER A 164 -10.49 3.95 -20.46
N TYR A 165 -10.29 2.66 -20.24
CA TYR A 165 -10.47 1.60 -21.21
C TYR A 165 -11.30 0.48 -20.61
N VAL A 166 -12.06 -0.20 -21.47
CA VAL A 166 -12.93 -1.31 -21.13
C VAL A 166 -12.59 -2.52 -21.99
N VAL A 167 -12.77 -3.72 -21.45
CA VAL A 167 -12.78 -4.96 -22.22
C VAL A 167 -14.24 -5.34 -22.49
N GLU A 168 -14.63 -5.30 -23.77
CA GLU A 168 -15.93 -5.77 -24.24
C GLU A 168 -15.82 -7.22 -24.71
N SER A 169 -16.59 -8.12 -24.11
CA SER A 169 -16.66 -9.54 -24.46
C SER A 169 -17.01 -9.74 -25.95
N PRO A 170 -16.14 -10.34 -26.78
CA PRO A 170 -16.43 -10.59 -28.20
C PRO A 170 -17.59 -11.55 -28.47
N GLU A 171 -18.06 -12.26 -27.43
CA GLU A 171 -19.15 -13.25 -27.51
C GLU A 171 -20.48 -12.70 -26.97
N SER A 172 -20.46 -11.89 -25.91
CA SER A 172 -21.67 -11.39 -25.23
C SER A 172 -21.89 -9.88 -25.34
N HIS A 173 -20.92 -9.11 -25.84
CA HIS A 173 -20.91 -7.63 -25.86
C HIS A 173 -21.05 -6.98 -24.47
N GLU A 174 -20.86 -7.74 -23.39
CA GLU A 174 -20.82 -7.23 -22.03
C GLU A 174 -19.44 -6.68 -21.70
N ILE A 175 -19.38 -5.59 -20.92
CA ILE A 175 -18.14 -5.10 -20.34
C ILE A 175 -17.74 -6.00 -19.16
N THR A 176 -16.54 -6.58 -19.25
CA THR A 176 -16.00 -7.55 -18.26
C THR A 176 -14.96 -6.95 -17.35
N ASP A 177 -14.11 -6.08 -17.88
CA ASP A 177 -12.95 -5.50 -17.19
C ASP A 177 -12.84 -4.01 -17.55
N PHE A 178 -12.22 -3.20 -16.68
CA PHE A 178 -11.86 -1.82 -17.01
C PHE A 178 -10.55 -1.40 -16.34
N CYS A 179 -9.81 -0.49 -16.95
CA CYS A 179 -8.63 0.15 -16.37
C CYS A 179 -8.61 1.65 -16.68
N SER A 180 -7.95 2.44 -15.83
CA SER A 180 -7.89 3.89 -15.98
C SER A 180 -6.60 4.50 -15.42
N PHE A 181 -6.18 5.61 -16.02
CA PHE A 181 -5.04 6.41 -15.56
C PHE A 181 -5.25 7.89 -15.83
N TYR A 182 -4.73 8.75 -14.94
CA TYR A 182 -4.78 10.20 -15.10
C TYR A 182 -3.43 10.80 -15.51
N THR A 183 -3.50 11.99 -16.11
CA THR A 183 -2.36 12.75 -16.63
C THR A 183 -1.89 13.75 -15.57
N LEU A 184 -0.62 13.67 -15.15
CA LEU A 184 -0.03 14.66 -14.25
C LEU A 184 1.38 15.07 -14.72
N PRO A 185 1.49 16.13 -15.53
CA PRO A 185 2.76 16.56 -16.09
C PRO A 185 3.63 17.27 -15.04
N SER A 186 4.88 16.85 -14.88
CA SER A 186 5.85 17.47 -13.97
C SER A 186 6.83 18.36 -14.74
N SER A 187 7.15 19.54 -14.18
CA SER A 187 8.16 20.44 -14.78
C SER A 187 9.58 19.97 -14.47
N ILE A 188 10.41 19.77 -15.50
CA ILE A 188 11.81 19.35 -15.37
C ILE A 188 12.67 20.62 -15.17
N LEU A 189 13.27 20.75 -13.99
CA LEU A 189 14.07 21.92 -13.64
C LEU A 189 15.52 21.79 -14.15
N GLY A 190 15.98 22.78 -14.92
CA GLY A 190 17.39 22.94 -15.30
C GLY A 190 17.96 21.97 -16.35
N HIS A 191 17.15 21.06 -16.91
CA HIS A 191 17.60 20.14 -17.95
C HIS A 191 17.68 20.85 -19.33
N PRO A 192 18.76 20.65 -20.12
CA PRO A 192 19.01 21.47 -21.31
C PRO A 192 18.08 21.20 -22.51
N THR A 193 17.40 20.05 -22.58
CA THR A 193 16.59 19.65 -23.76
C THR A 193 15.15 19.27 -23.46
N HIS A 194 14.77 19.10 -22.18
CA HIS A 194 13.45 18.59 -21.78
C HIS A 194 12.93 19.47 -20.64
N SER A 195 11.69 19.95 -20.76
CA SER A 195 11.08 20.87 -19.80
C SER A 195 9.89 20.27 -19.04
N ILE A 196 9.31 19.18 -19.55
CA ILE A 196 8.14 18.50 -18.99
C ILE A 196 8.41 16.99 -19.01
N LEU A 197 8.03 16.31 -17.95
CA LEU A 197 7.86 14.86 -17.86
C LEU A 197 6.35 14.56 -17.90
N LYS A 198 5.88 13.89 -18.95
CA LYS A 198 4.47 13.50 -19.10
C LYS A 198 4.25 12.15 -18.42
N ALA A 199 3.89 12.20 -17.13
CA ALA A 199 3.61 11.02 -16.33
C ALA A 199 2.12 10.64 -16.37
N ALA A 200 1.85 9.34 -16.55
CA ALA A 200 0.55 8.73 -16.28
C ALA A 200 0.55 8.20 -14.84
N TYR A 201 -0.60 8.23 -14.18
CA TYR A 201 -0.80 7.68 -12.84
C TYR A 201 -1.98 6.71 -12.86
N SER A 202 -1.74 5.46 -12.48
CA SER A 202 -2.76 4.41 -12.34
C SER A 202 -3.86 4.88 -11.40
N TYR A 203 -5.12 4.77 -11.84
CA TYR A 203 -6.30 5.21 -11.09
C TYR A 203 -7.08 3.97 -10.61
N TYR A 204 -8.31 3.76 -11.08
CA TYR A 204 -9.10 2.57 -10.74
C TYR A 204 -9.03 1.51 -11.85
N ASN A 205 -8.85 0.25 -11.44
CA ASN A 205 -8.70 -0.89 -12.35
C ASN A 205 -9.48 -2.09 -11.77
N VAL A 206 -10.31 -2.74 -12.58
CA VAL A 206 -11.15 -3.87 -12.18
C VAL A 206 -11.00 -4.99 -13.21
N SER A 207 -10.59 -6.18 -12.76
CA SER A 207 -10.37 -7.34 -13.61
C SER A 207 -11.21 -8.53 -13.13
N THR A 208 -12.08 -9.06 -14.00
CA THR A 208 -12.98 -10.20 -13.70
C THR A 208 -12.85 -11.36 -14.69
N LYS A 209 -12.35 -11.12 -15.91
CA LYS A 209 -12.09 -12.12 -16.96
C LYS A 209 -10.65 -12.05 -17.44
N THR A 210 -10.16 -10.83 -17.67
CA THR A 210 -8.77 -10.57 -18.05
C THR A 210 -7.90 -10.63 -16.80
N PRO A 211 -6.78 -11.37 -16.75
CA PRO A 211 -5.88 -11.34 -15.59
C PRO A 211 -5.34 -9.92 -15.35
N LEU A 212 -5.31 -9.44 -14.10
CA LEU A 212 -4.93 -8.06 -13.77
C LEU A 212 -3.55 -7.65 -14.36
N ILE A 213 -2.57 -8.55 -14.35
CA ILE A 213 -1.24 -8.32 -14.96
C ILE A 213 -1.35 -8.03 -16.47
N GLN A 214 -2.23 -8.74 -17.18
CA GLN A 214 -2.47 -8.51 -18.61
C GLN A 214 -3.25 -7.21 -18.85
N LEU A 215 -4.28 -6.93 -18.04
CA LEU A 215 -5.07 -5.69 -18.13
C LEU A 215 -4.19 -4.45 -17.91
N MET A 216 -3.24 -4.52 -16.96
CA MET A 216 -2.29 -3.44 -16.69
C MET A 216 -1.14 -3.37 -17.70
N ASN A 217 -0.73 -4.48 -18.30
CA ASN A 217 0.15 -4.45 -19.48
C ASN A 217 -0.52 -3.71 -20.66
N ASP A 218 -1.81 -3.94 -20.88
CA ASP A 218 -2.56 -3.26 -21.94
C ASP A 218 -2.80 -1.77 -21.62
N ALA A 219 -2.94 -1.40 -20.35
CA ALA A 219 -2.91 0.00 -19.90
C ALA A 219 -1.54 0.66 -20.14
N LEU A 220 -0.42 -0.05 -19.90
CA LEU A 220 0.94 0.43 -20.21
C LEU A 220 1.12 0.66 -21.71
N ILE A 221 0.64 -0.25 -22.57
CA ILE A 221 0.67 -0.06 -24.03
C ILE A 221 -0.18 1.15 -24.42
N ALA A 222 -1.39 1.27 -23.90
CA ALA A 222 -2.30 2.39 -24.18
C ALA A 222 -1.70 3.74 -23.76
N ALA A 223 -1.01 3.81 -22.62
CA ALA A 223 -0.26 5.00 -22.23
C ALA A 223 0.93 5.24 -23.17
N LYS A 224 1.67 4.20 -23.58
CA LYS A 224 2.82 4.39 -24.48
C LYS A 224 2.42 4.87 -25.87
N GLN A 225 1.26 4.43 -26.39
CA GLN A 225 0.64 4.93 -27.61
C GLN A 225 0.24 6.41 -27.55
N LYS A 226 0.19 7.02 -26.35
CA LYS A 226 -0.14 8.43 -26.13
C LYS A 226 1.07 9.25 -25.65
N ASP A 227 2.28 8.77 -25.94
CA ASP A 227 3.55 9.42 -25.64
C ASP A 227 3.74 9.81 -24.17
N PHE A 228 3.26 8.98 -23.24
CA PHE A 228 3.66 9.09 -21.84
C PHE A 228 5.11 8.59 -21.65
N ASP A 229 5.85 9.29 -20.78
CA ASP A 229 7.26 9.01 -20.46
C ASP A 229 7.40 7.93 -19.38
N VAL A 230 6.46 7.91 -18.43
CA VAL A 230 6.45 7.02 -17.27
C VAL A 230 5.00 6.74 -16.84
N PHE A 231 4.77 5.56 -16.28
CA PHE A 231 3.48 5.16 -15.70
C PHE A 231 3.70 4.81 -14.22
N ASN A 232 3.12 5.62 -13.34
CA ASN A 232 3.23 5.48 -11.89
C ASN A 232 2.04 4.69 -11.35
N ALA A 233 2.24 3.93 -10.27
CA ALA A 233 1.17 3.26 -9.55
C ALA A 233 1.47 3.28 -8.04
N LEU A 234 0.41 3.37 -7.24
CA LEU A 234 0.48 3.16 -5.79
C LEU A 234 0.38 1.67 -5.45
N ASP A 235 0.88 1.27 -4.29
CA ASP A 235 0.80 -0.07 -3.71
C ASP A 235 -0.58 -0.41 -3.08
N VAL A 236 -1.59 0.46 -3.28
CA VAL A 236 -2.95 0.28 -2.78
C VAL A 236 -3.76 -0.75 -3.59
N MET A 237 -4.94 -1.12 -3.09
CA MET A 237 -5.82 -2.12 -3.72
C MET A 237 -5.06 -3.43 -4.02
N HIS A 238 -5.26 -4.05 -5.20
CA HIS A 238 -4.53 -5.27 -5.59
C HIS A 238 -3.26 -5.00 -6.42
N ASN A 239 -2.76 -3.76 -6.43
CA ASN A 239 -1.72 -3.34 -7.37
C ASN A 239 -0.38 -4.09 -7.20
N GLU A 240 0.01 -4.41 -5.96
CA GLU A 240 1.26 -5.13 -5.65
C GLU A 240 1.44 -6.41 -6.51
N THR A 241 0.33 -7.07 -6.86
CA THR A 241 0.32 -8.30 -7.68
C THR A 241 0.88 -8.13 -9.09
N PHE A 242 0.87 -6.91 -9.67
CA PHE A 242 1.41 -6.65 -11.00
C PHE A 242 2.71 -5.82 -11.01
N LEU A 243 3.02 -5.07 -9.94
CA LEU A 243 4.15 -4.12 -9.93
C LEU A 243 5.45 -4.78 -10.36
N LYS A 244 5.83 -5.89 -9.70
CA LYS A 244 7.09 -6.59 -9.97
C LYS A 244 7.12 -7.21 -11.37
N GLU A 245 6.04 -7.89 -11.76
CA GLU A 245 5.96 -8.63 -13.04
C GLU A 245 5.97 -7.67 -14.24
N LEU A 246 5.39 -6.47 -14.09
CA LEU A 246 5.42 -5.39 -15.08
C LEU A 246 6.61 -4.42 -14.89
N LYS A 247 7.65 -4.82 -14.16
CA LYS A 247 8.94 -4.11 -14.02
C LYS A 247 8.85 -2.71 -13.37
N TYR A 248 7.82 -2.44 -12.56
CA TYR A 248 7.76 -1.22 -11.75
C TYR A 248 8.88 -1.24 -10.69
N GLY A 249 9.58 -0.12 -10.54
CA GLY A 249 10.49 0.12 -9.42
C GLY A 249 9.82 0.91 -8.30
N PRO A 250 10.18 0.71 -7.03
CA PRO A 250 9.72 1.56 -5.94
C PRO A 250 10.31 2.98 -6.08
N GLY A 251 9.47 4.00 -5.87
CA GLY A 251 9.93 5.39 -5.74
C GLY A 251 10.57 5.68 -4.38
N ASP A 252 11.12 6.88 -4.25
CA ASP A 252 11.64 7.44 -2.99
C ASP A 252 10.54 8.06 -2.11
N GLY A 253 9.52 8.64 -2.74
CA GLY A 253 8.36 9.21 -2.08
C GLY A 253 7.41 8.18 -1.44
N LYS A 254 6.67 8.61 -0.42
CA LYS A 254 5.59 7.85 0.22
C LYS A 254 4.33 8.70 0.32
N LEU A 255 3.19 8.13 -0.06
CA LEU A 255 1.88 8.77 0.13
C LEU A 255 1.29 8.29 1.46
N HIS A 256 0.84 9.23 2.29
CA HIS A 256 0.26 8.93 3.59
C HIS A 256 -1.19 9.41 3.66
N TYR A 257 -2.09 8.48 3.97
CA TYR A 257 -3.53 8.72 4.08
C TYR A 257 -3.90 9.08 5.52
N TYR A 258 -4.68 10.15 5.68
CA TYR A 258 -5.12 10.66 6.99
C TYR A 258 -6.63 10.88 6.97
N LEU A 259 -7.33 10.48 8.03
CA LEU A 259 -8.76 10.75 8.21
C LEU A 259 -8.95 11.79 9.30
N TYR A 260 -9.70 12.85 9.00
CA TYR A 260 -10.05 13.89 9.98
C TYR A 260 -11.29 13.48 10.79
N ASN A 261 -11.21 13.61 12.12
CA ASN A 261 -12.31 13.32 13.05
C ASN A 261 -12.93 11.90 12.90
N TYR A 262 -12.12 10.91 12.48
CA TYR A 262 -12.52 9.52 12.32
C TYR A 262 -11.46 8.58 12.89
N ARG A 263 -11.86 7.37 13.30
CA ARG A 263 -10.95 6.33 13.84
C ARG A 263 -11.28 4.98 13.23
N THR A 264 -10.28 4.32 12.64
CA THR A 264 -10.36 2.90 12.26
C THR A 264 -10.03 2.00 13.45
N ASN A 265 -10.52 0.76 13.44
CA ASN A 265 -10.24 -0.22 14.52
C ASN A 265 -8.79 -0.70 14.51
N GLN A 266 -8.12 -0.63 13.36
CA GLN A 266 -6.71 -0.98 13.16
C GLN A 266 -6.05 0.00 12.18
N ILE A 267 -4.71 0.01 12.14
CA ILE A 267 -3.97 0.67 11.05
C ILE A 267 -4.21 -0.15 9.78
N LEU A 268 -4.71 0.51 8.73
CA LEU A 268 -4.97 -0.15 7.45
C LEU A 268 -3.67 -0.36 6.68
N LYS A 269 -3.58 -1.50 6.00
CA LYS A 269 -2.52 -1.82 5.04
C LYS A 269 -2.87 -1.26 3.65
N PRO A 270 -1.90 -1.06 2.73
CA PRO A 270 -2.18 -0.49 1.41
C PRO A 270 -3.29 -1.23 0.65
N TRP A 271 -3.30 -2.56 0.69
CA TRP A 271 -4.32 -3.39 0.05
C TRP A 271 -5.68 -3.42 0.76
N GLU A 272 -5.84 -2.80 1.93
CA GLU A 272 -7.14 -2.59 2.59
C GLU A 272 -7.78 -1.25 2.19
N LEU A 273 -7.11 -0.46 1.34
CA LEU A 273 -7.50 0.88 0.90
C LEU A 273 -7.89 0.88 -0.58
N GLY A 274 -9.16 1.19 -0.85
CA GLY A 274 -9.75 1.34 -2.18
C GLY A 274 -9.88 2.79 -2.62
N LEU A 275 -8.93 3.65 -2.24
CA LEU A 275 -8.95 5.08 -2.55
C LEU A 275 -7.65 5.50 -3.23
N VAL A 276 -7.79 6.20 -4.37
CA VAL A 276 -6.71 6.96 -5.01
C VAL A 276 -7.03 8.44 -4.93
N LEU A 277 -6.10 9.23 -4.39
CA LEU A 277 -6.19 10.70 -4.36
C LEU A 277 -5.51 11.32 -5.59
N LEU A 278 -6.02 12.48 -6.01
CA LEU A 278 -5.50 13.31 -7.10
C LEU A 278 -4.72 14.52 -6.52
#